data_AF-A0A847YH70-F1
#
_entry.id   AF-A0A847YH70-F1
#
_cell.length_a   1.000
_cell.length_b   1.000
_cell.length_c   1.000
_cell.angle_alpha   90.00
_cell.angle_beta   90.00
_cell.angle_gamma   90.00
#
_symmetry.space_group_name_H-M   'P 1'
#
loop_
_entity.id
_entity.type
_entity.pdbx_description
1 polymer ?
#
loop_
_entity_poly.entity_id
_entity_poly.type
_entity_poly.pdbx_seq_one_letter_code
_entity_poly.pdbx_strand_id
1 'polypeptide(L)'
;FADLRFNPKHELAQRLVWDAEHAPRNLGLSHSVLAKTRREGGRTVVEEIERVLSVDVVADPAGTQGLFESQSPGGGATLENGGGGTARGGTTPADAGAPKPPQSSLTPAALLEEALAESRRELARLRRASLLTEAAGEYGLLPPHAPQRAIGPRLGRHLWDLLLATEDGRLAREILRETASLVRAAGGAGRLPASMQAGPPIEPPSARDPLRRTPGDPTAEFVRAVLRR
;
A
#
# COMPACT_ATOMS: atom_id res chain seq x y z
N PHE A 1 -4.12 22.89 -14.52
CA PHE A 1 -3.11 22.11 -15.27
C PHE A 1 -1.87 21.96 -14.41
N ALA A 2 -1.21 20.79 -14.47
CA ALA A 2 -0.03 20.47 -13.68
C ALA A 2 0.86 19.49 -14.45
N ASP A 3 2.15 19.47 -14.14
CA ASP A 3 3.10 18.51 -14.68
C ASP A 3 3.30 17.34 -13.71
N LEU A 4 3.23 16.10 -14.21
CA LEU A 4 3.58 14.92 -13.43
C LEU A 4 5.11 14.78 -13.37
N ARG A 5 5.69 14.88 -12.18
CA ARG A 5 7.11 14.59 -11.93
C ARG A 5 7.26 13.27 -11.19
N PHE A 6 8.17 12.42 -11.65
CA PHE A 6 8.46 11.12 -11.04
C PHE A 6 9.97 10.91 -10.88
N ASN A 7 10.35 9.97 -10.01
CA ASN A 7 11.75 9.60 -9.83
C ASN A 7 12.18 8.64 -10.97
N PRO A 8 13.10 9.03 -11.86
CA PRO A 8 13.52 8.18 -12.98
C PRO A 8 14.29 6.92 -12.54
N LYS A 9 14.76 6.85 -11.30
CA LYS A 9 15.42 5.67 -10.73
C LYS A 9 14.45 4.69 -10.06
N HIS A 10 13.16 4.99 -10.03
CA HIS A 10 12.15 4.07 -9.51
C HIS A 10 12.01 2.87 -10.45
N GLU A 11 11.78 1.67 -9.91
CA GLU A 11 11.72 0.42 -10.70
C GLU A 11 10.66 0.48 -11.81
N LEU A 12 9.55 1.19 -11.56
CA LEU A 12 8.45 1.37 -12.52
C LEU A 12 8.63 2.56 -13.48
N ALA A 13 9.68 3.37 -13.34
CA ALA A 13 9.83 4.60 -14.11
C ALA A 13 9.97 4.36 -15.61
N GLN A 14 10.77 3.36 -16.00
CA GLN A 14 10.96 3.01 -17.40
C GLN A 14 9.65 2.53 -18.04
N ARG A 15 8.88 1.74 -17.30
CA ARG A 15 7.57 1.24 -17.75
C ARG A 15 6.57 2.38 -17.91
N LEU A 16 6.51 3.30 -16.95
CA LEU A 16 5.67 4.48 -17.00
C LEU A 16 5.95 5.35 -18.23
N VAL A 17 7.22 5.60 -18.54
CA VAL A 17 7.61 6.35 -19.74
C VAL A 17 7.16 5.62 -21.00
N TRP A 18 7.42 4.32 -21.09
CA TRP A 18 7.04 3.53 -22.26
C TRP A 18 5.53 3.53 -22.48
N ASP A 19 4.74 3.30 -21.42
CA ASP A 19 3.28 3.30 -21.50
C ASP A 19 2.74 4.70 -21.84
N ALA A 20 3.33 5.77 -21.32
CA ALA A 20 2.95 7.14 -21.68
C ALA A 20 3.20 7.45 -23.18
N GLU A 21 4.26 6.90 -23.78
CA GLU A 21 4.59 7.12 -25.20
C GLU A 21 3.78 6.20 -26.15
N HIS A 22 3.58 4.93 -25.78
CA HIS A 22 3.08 3.89 -26.69
C HIS A 22 1.63 3.51 -26.43
N ALA A 23 1.16 3.65 -25.19
CA ALA A 23 -0.18 3.27 -24.78
C ALA A 23 -0.76 4.22 -23.71
N PRO A 24 -0.83 5.54 -23.96
CA PRO A 24 -1.19 6.54 -22.95
C PRO A 24 -2.61 6.42 -22.39
N ARG A 25 -3.47 5.61 -23.04
CA ARG A 25 -4.84 5.28 -22.60
C ARG A 25 -4.87 4.18 -21.54
N ASN A 26 -3.80 3.41 -21.39
CA ASN A 26 -3.67 2.38 -20.37
C ASN A 26 -3.24 2.95 -19.02
N LEU A 27 -3.06 4.27 -18.93
CA LEU A 27 -2.70 4.95 -17.70
C LEU A 27 -3.62 6.15 -17.54
N GLY A 28 -4.08 6.40 -16.32
CA GLY A 28 -4.83 7.59 -15.99
C GLY A 28 -4.38 8.21 -14.68
N LEU A 29 -4.89 9.41 -14.42
CA LEU A 29 -4.73 10.09 -13.14
C LEU A 29 -6.01 9.92 -12.33
N SER A 30 -5.87 9.46 -11.09
CA SER A 30 -6.97 9.32 -10.14
C SER A 30 -6.80 10.31 -9.00
N HIS A 31 -7.84 11.08 -8.71
CA HIS A 31 -7.84 12.02 -7.60
C HIS A 31 -8.40 11.34 -6.35
N SER A 32 -7.64 11.37 -5.26
CA SER A 32 -8.15 11.07 -3.93
C SER A 32 -8.62 12.37 -3.29
N VAL A 33 -9.93 12.50 -3.04
CA VAL A 33 -10.54 13.76 -2.61
C VAL A 33 -11.40 13.60 -1.37
N LEU A 34 -11.45 14.67 -0.57
CA LEU A 34 -12.53 14.92 0.37
C LEU A 34 -13.59 15.73 -0.37
N ALA A 35 -14.80 15.18 -0.47
CA ALA A 35 -15.88 15.80 -1.23
C ALA A 35 -17.20 15.63 -0.51
N LYS A 36 -18.04 16.66 -0.59
CA LYS A 36 -19.43 16.59 -0.18
C LYS A 36 -20.22 15.86 -1.27
N THR A 37 -20.90 14.80 -0.88
CA THR A 37 -21.66 13.96 -1.81
C THR A 37 -23.10 13.80 -1.37
N ARG A 38 -24.00 13.71 -2.35
CA ARG A 38 -25.41 13.38 -2.15
C ARG A 38 -25.78 12.15 -2.98
N ARG A 39 -26.74 11.37 -2.49
CA ARG A 39 -27.34 10.29 -3.28
C ARG A 39 -28.61 10.76 -3.98
N GLU A 40 -28.69 10.51 -5.27
CA GLU A 40 -29.86 10.82 -6.10
C GLU A 40 -30.05 9.70 -7.14
N GLY A 41 -31.26 9.13 -7.22
CA GLY A 41 -31.57 8.08 -8.19
C GLY A 41 -30.64 6.86 -8.14
N GLY A 42 -30.14 6.50 -6.95
CA GLY A 42 -29.19 5.38 -6.78
C GLY A 42 -27.75 5.68 -7.21
N ARG A 43 -27.44 6.91 -7.63
CA ARG A 43 -26.09 7.37 -7.96
C ARG A 43 -25.56 8.28 -6.86
N THR A 44 -24.23 8.29 -6.69
CA THR A 44 -23.55 9.25 -5.82
C THR A 44 -23.13 10.43 -6.68
N VAL A 45 -23.66 11.61 -6.35
CA VAL A 45 -23.35 12.88 -7.01
C VAL A 45 -22.41 13.66 -6.10
N VAL A 46 -21.29 14.12 -6.65
CA VAL A 46 -20.37 15.02 -5.95
C VAL A 46 -20.93 16.44 -6.07
N GLU A 47 -21.26 17.05 -4.94
CA GLU A 47 -21.77 18.42 -4.88
C GLU A 47 -20.62 19.43 -4.82
N GLU A 48 -19.58 19.10 -4.05
CA GLU A 48 -18.43 19.98 -3.82
C GLU A 48 -17.17 19.16 -3.53
N ILE A 49 -16.03 19.54 -4.09
CA ILE A 49 -14.72 19.00 -3.71
C ILE A 49 -14.10 19.96 -2.71
N GLU A 50 -14.10 19.58 -1.44
CA GLU A 50 -13.57 20.40 -0.34
C GLU A 50 -12.04 20.44 -0.39
N ARG A 51 -11.42 19.29 -0.70
CA ARG A 51 -9.96 19.17 -0.75
C ARG A 51 -9.49 18.00 -1.62
N VAL A 52 -8.41 18.20 -2.37
CA VAL A 52 -7.65 17.13 -3.01
C VAL A 52 -6.53 16.66 -2.07
N LEU A 53 -6.44 15.36 -1.82
CA LEU A 53 -5.46 14.73 -0.94
C LEU A 53 -4.22 14.27 -1.71
N SER A 54 -4.44 13.55 -2.82
CA SER A 54 -3.39 13.03 -3.70
C SER A 54 -3.91 12.88 -5.13
N VAL A 55 -2.96 12.73 -6.06
CA VAL A 55 -3.21 12.31 -7.43
C VAL A 55 -2.27 11.17 -7.73
N ASP A 56 -2.84 10.03 -8.12
CA ASP A 56 -2.11 8.79 -8.34
C ASP A 56 -2.20 8.38 -9.81
N VAL A 57 -1.12 7.80 -10.34
CA VAL A 57 -1.12 7.16 -11.66
C VAL A 57 -1.69 5.75 -11.50
N VAL A 58 -2.73 5.43 -12.27
CA VAL A 58 -3.42 4.14 -12.23
C VAL A 58 -3.39 3.45 -13.58
N ALA A 59 -3.32 2.11 -13.59
CA ALA A 59 -3.25 1.29 -14.81
C ALA A 59 -4.62 0.97 -15.44
N ASP A 60 -5.71 1.13 -14.70
CA ASP A 60 -7.08 0.95 -15.20
C ASP A 60 -7.88 2.22 -14.92
N PRO A 61 -7.81 3.22 -15.81
CA PRO A 61 -8.57 4.46 -15.64
C PRO A 61 -10.07 4.17 -15.70
N ALA A 62 -10.81 4.64 -14.68
CA ALA A 62 -12.25 4.42 -14.64
C ALA A 62 -13.00 5.32 -15.64
N GLY A 63 -12.91 6.64 -15.46
CA GLY A 63 -13.64 7.63 -16.26
C GLY A 63 -12.76 8.62 -17.02
N THR A 64 -11.44 8.50 -16.91
CA THR A 64 -10.48 9.38 -17.60
C THR A 64 -10.08 8.78 -18.94
N GLN A 65 -9.72 9.62 -19.92
CA GLN A 65 -9.38 9.18 -21.29
C GLN A 65 -7.89 8.89 -21.49
N GLY A 66 -7.13 8.82 -20.40
CA GLY A 66 -5.70 8.58 -20.39
C GLY A 66 -4.90 9.75 -19.79
N LEU A 67 -3.56 9.64 -19.81
CA LEU A 67 -2.67 10.67 -19.24
C LEU A 67 -2.78 12.06 -19.89
N PHE A 68 -3.20 12.13 -21.15
CA PHE A 68 -3.25 13.38 -21.93
C PHE A 68 -4.68 13.81 -22.28
N GLU A 69 -5.67 13.41 -21.49
CA GLU A 69 -7.09 13.73 -21.73
C GLU A 69 -7.35 15.23 -21.92
N SER A 70 -6.58 16.08 -21.22
CA SER A 70 -6.72 17.54 -21.31
C SER A 70 -6.15 18.16 -22.59
N GLN A 71 -5.38 17.40 -23.37
CA GLN A 71 -4.74 17.87 -24.61
C GLN A 71 -5.55 17.52 -25.87
N SER A 72 -6.63 16.74 -25.73
CA SER A 72 -7.53 16.43 -26.86
C SER A 72 -8.61 17.51 -27.01
N PRO A 73 -8.62 18.29 -28.11
CA PRO A 73 -9.67 19.25 -28.37
C PRO A 73 -10.84 18.53 -29.06
N GLY A 74 -11.74 17.87 -28.30
CA GLY A 74 -12.93 17.27 -28.92
C GLY A 74 -13.72 16.23 -28.13
N GLY A 75 -13.92 16.41 -26.82
CA GLY A 75 -14.57 15.40 -25.96
C GLY A 75 -15.80 15.89 -25.20
N GLY A 76 -16.59 16.80 -25.77
CA GLY A 76 -17.96 17.07 -25.30
C GLY A 76 -18.95 16.24 -26.10
N ALA A 77 -19.76 15.41 -25.41
CA ALA A 77 -20.76 14.46 -25.95
C ALA A 77 -20.13 13.32 -26.78
N THR A 78 -20.42 12.04 -26.55
CA THR A 78 -21.75 11.42 -26.49
C THR A 78 -21.65 10.07 -25.77
N LEU A 79 -22.55 9.82 -24.82
CA LEU A 79 -22.88 8.47 -24.37
C LEU A 79 -23.67 7.80 -25.49
N GLU A 80 -23.04 7.01 -26.35
CA GLU A 80 -23.77 6.16 -27.29
C GLU A 80 -23.35 4.70 -27.19
N ASN A 81 -24.37 3.90 -26.90
CA ASN A 81 -24.37 2.45 -26.81
C ASN A 81 -23.76 1.81 -28.06
N GLY A 82 -22.87 0.84 -27.83
CA GLY A 82 -22.25 0.05 -28.89
C GLY A 82 -23.20 -0.91 -29.59
N GLY A 83 -22.92 -1.09 -30.90
CA GLY A 83 -23.35 -2.20 -31.76
C GLY A 83 -24.37 -1.77 -32.82
N GLY A 84 -24.04 -1.31 -34.03
CA GLY A 84 -23.02 -1.83 -34.96
C GLY A 84 -23.44 -3.21 -35.46
N GLY A 85 -23.78 -3.51 -36.71
CA GLY A 85 -23.63 -2.82 -37.99
C GLY A 85 -23.75 -3.92 -39.05
N THR A 86 -24.72 -3.79 -39.94
CA THR A 86 -24.96 -4.68 -41.09
C THR A 86 -23.90 -4.49 -42.18
N ALA A 87 -23.28 -5.57 -42.66
CA ALA A 87 -22.76 -5.65 -44.04
C ALA A 87 -22.60 -7.12 -44.53
N ARG A 88 -23.55 -7.50 -45.38
CA ARG A 88 -23.54 -8.42 -46.54
C ARG A 88 -22.19 -8.99 -47.02
N GLY A 89 -22.18 -10.32 -47.23
CA GLY A 89 -21.93 -10.95 -48.54
C GLY A 89 -20.56 -11.59 -48.81
N GLY A 90 -20.54 -12.92 -48.95
CA GLY A 90 -19.43 -13.65 -49.58
C GLY A 90 -19.39 -15.14 -49.22
N THR A 91 -20.00 -15.99 -50.04
CA THR A 91 -19.95 -17.45 -49.95
C THR A 91 -18.74 -18.01 -50.72
N THR A 92 -17.99 -18.92 -50.09
CA THR A 92 -17.32 -20.06 -50.74
C THR A 92 -17.01 -21.16 -49.71
N PRO A 93 -17.21 -22.45 -50.03
CA PRO A 93 -16.88 -23.57 -49.15
C PRO A 93 -15.53 -24.21 -49.51
N ALA A 94 -15.00 -24.99 -48.55
CA ALA A 94 -13.83 -25.88 -48.60
C ALA A 94 -12.44 -25.22 -48.43
N ASP A 95 -11.72 -25.52 -47.35
CA ASP A 95 -10.78 -26.66 -47.30
C ASP A 95 -10.04 -26.75 -45.94
N ALA A 96 -9.61 -27.97 -45.62
CA ALA A 96 -8.51 -28.38 -44.75
C ALA A 96 -8.53 -28.06 -43.24
N GLY A 97 -8.69 -29.12 -42.45
CA GLY A 97 -8.51 -29.14 -41.01
C GLY A 97 -7.07 -28.83 -40.58
N ALA A 98 -6.97 -27.93 -39.61
CA ALA A 98 -5.80 -27.78 -38.75
C ALA A 98 -6.21 -28.14 -37.31
N PRO A 99 -5.35 -28.83 -36.54
CA PRO A 99 -5.67 -29.26 -35.19
C PRO A 99 -5.83 -28.03 -34.27
N LYS A 100 -7.01 -27.91 -33.69
CA LYS A 100 -7.35 -26.88 -32.69
C LYS A 100 -6.42 -27.09 -31.47
N PRO A 101 -5.55 -26.13 -31.11
CA PRO A 101 -4.73 -26.27 -29.91
C PRO A 101 -5.66 -26.31 -28.68
N PRO A 102 -5.29 -27.05 -27.62
CA PRO A 102 -6.10 -27.12 -26.41
C PRO A 102 -6.13 -25.74 -25.77
N GLN A 103 -7.22 -25.01 -25.98
CA GLN A 103 -7.51 -23.78 -25.27
C GLN A 103 -7.95 -24.13 -23.84
N SER A 104 -6.99 -24.50 -23.01
CA SER A 104 -7.09 -24.28 -21.57
C SER A 104 -6.75 -22.82 -21.28
N SER A 105 -7.59 -21.92 -21.79
CA SER A 105 -7.53 -20.50 -21.44
C SER A 105 -8.72 -20.22 -20.54
N LEU A 106 -8.45 -19.95 -19.27
CA LEU A 106 -9.42 -19.33 -18.37
C LEU A 106 -10.10 -18.17 -19.12
N THR A 107 -11.44 -18.13 -19.06
CA THR A 107 -12.18 -17.06 -19.72
C THR A 107 -11.80 -15.72 -19.10
N PRO A 108 -11.86 -14.59 -19.84
CA PRO A 108 -11.63 -13.26 -19.26
C PRO A 108 -12.48 -12.99 -18.01
N ALA A 109 -13.69 -13.56 -17.94
CA ALA A 109 -14.54 -13.51 -16.75
C ALA A 109 -13.94 -14.24 -15.54
N ALA A 110 -13.37 -15.43 -15.74
CA ALA A 110 -12.73 -16.19 -14.65
C ALA A 110 -11.50 -15.47 -14.09
N LEU A 111 -10.69 -14.84 -14.95
CA LEU A 111 -9.54 -14.04 -14.52
C LEU A 111 -9.98 -12.82 -13.69
N LEU A 112 -11.07 -12.14 -14.11
CA LEU A 112 -11.61 -11.01 -13.36
C LEU A 112 -12.17 -11.43 -12.00
N GLU A 113 -12.88 -12.56 -11.93
CA GLU A 113 -13.40 -13.10 -10.67
C GLU A 113 -12.27 -13.46 -9.70
N GLU A 114 -11.18 -14.05 -10.20
CA GLU A 114 -10.00 -14.36 -9.40
C GLU A 114 -9.33 -13.09 -8.86
N ALA A 115 -9.16 -12.07 -9.71
CA ALA A 115 -8.61 -10.77 -9.30
C ALA A 115 -9.50 -10.04 -8.26
N LEU A 116 -10.82 -10.12 -8.39
CA LEU A 116 -11.76 -9.59 -7.40
C LEU A 116 -11.70 -10.38 -6.09
N ALA A 117 -11.56 -11.70 -6.15
CA ALA A 117 -11.40 -12.54 -4.97
C ALA A 117 -10.08 -12.25 -4.24
N GLU A 118 -8.99 -12.03 -4.97
CA GLU A 118 -7.71 -11.56 -4.42
C GLU A 118 -7.83 -10.18 -3.78
N SER A 119 -8.41 -9.21 -4.48
CA SER A 119 -8.63 -7.85 -3.96
C SER A 119 -9.48 -7.86 -2.69
N ARG A 120 -10.52 -8.71 -2.63
CA ARG A 120 -11.35 -8.89 -1.43
C ARG A 120 -10.58 -9.48 -0.26
N ARG A 121 -9.73 -10.48 -0.53
CA ARG A 121 -8.83 -11.09 0.48
C ARG A 121 -7.88 -10.04 1.05
N GLU A 122 -7.29 -9.21 0.20
CA GLU A 122 -6.38 -8.16 0.64
C GLU A 122 -7.08 -7.07 1.45
N LEU A 123 -8.26 -6.60 1.01
CA LEU A 123 -9.06 -5.65 1.79
C LEU A 123 -9.46 -6.23 3.16
N ALA A 124 -9.83 -7.50 3.23
CA ALA A 124 -10.13 -8.17 4.49
C ALA A 124 -8.91 -8.22 5.42
N ARG A 125 -7.72 -8.54 4.87
CA ARG A 125 -6.44 -8.54 5.60
C ARG A 125 -6.10 -7.15 6.15
N LEU A 126 -6.21 -6.10 5.34
CA LEU A 126 -5.91 -4.72 5.76
C LEU A 126 -6.88 -4.21 6.83
N ARG A 127 -8.19 -4.47 6.67
CA ARG A 127 -9.19 -4.14 7.68
C ARG A 127 -8.89 -4.83 9.01
N ARG A 128 -8.50 -6.10 8.97
CA ARG A 128 -8.10 -6.86 10.15
C ARG A 128 -6.86 -6.26 10.82
N ALA A 129 -5.84 -5.89 10.03
CA ALA A 129 -4.65 -5.25 10.55
C ALA A 129 -4.94 -3.93 11.27
N SER A 130 -5.89 -3.14 10.74
CA SER A 130 -6.36 -1.92 11.40
C SER A 130 -7.00 -2.22 12.75
N LEU A 131 -7.95 -3.17 12.79
CA LEU A 131 -8.64 -3.55 14.04
C LEU A 131 -7.69 -4.11 15.10
N LEU A 132 -6.69 -4.91 14.69
CA LEU A 132 -5.67 -5.41 15.61
C LEU A 132 -4.75 -4.32 16.12
N THR A 133 -4.48 -3.30 15.30
CA THR A 133 -3.66 -2.15 15.72
C THR A 133 -4.39 -1.34 16.79
N GLU A 134 -5.68 -1.08 16.58
CA GLU A 134 -6.54 -0.43 17.57
C GLU A 134 -6.60 -1.25 18.87
N ALA A 135 -6.87 -2.56 18.77
CA ALA A 135 -6.93 -3.44 19.93
C ALA A 135 -5.59 -3.54 20.68
N ALA A 136 -4.46 -3.58 19.97
CA ALA A 136 -3.13 -3.54 20.60
C ALA A 136 -2.92 -2.22 21.36
N GLY A 137 -3.37 -1.11 20.78
CA GLY A 137 -3.37 0.21 21.41
C GLY A 137 -4.18 0.26 22.71
N GLU A 138 -5.36 -0.38 22.77
CA GLU A 138 -6.18 -0.51 23.99
C GLU A 138 -5.38 -1.12 25.16
N TYR A 139 -4.41 -1.99 24.88
CA TYR A 139 -3.57 -2.64 25.88
C TYR A 139 -2.17 -2.01 26.04
N GLY A 140 -1.90 -0.88 25.36
CA GLY A 140 -0.61 -0.18 25.40
C GLY A 140 0.51 -0.88 24.64
N LEU A 141 0.17 -1.75 23.69
CA LEU A 141 1.11 -2.46 22.83
C LEU A 141 1.23 -1.77 21.47
N LEU A 142 2.44 -1.72 20.93
CA LEU A 142 2.70 -1.16 19.60
C LEU A 142 2.78 -2.26 18.54
N PRO A 143 2.17 -2.08 17.35
CA PRO A 143 2.35 -3.02 16.25
C PRO A 143 3.80 -2.99 15.74
N PRO A 144 4.26 -4.03 15.02
CA PRO A 144 5.65 -4.13 14.56
C PRO A 144 6.04 -2.97 13.62
N HIS A 145 5.08 -2.44 12.86
CA HIS A 145 5.26 -1.36 11.89
C HIS A 145 4.99 0.04 12.46
N ALA A 146 4.72 0.19 13.77
CA ALA A 146 4.56 1.51 14.39
C ALA A 146 5.82 2.38 14.16
N PRO A 147 5.70 3.71 14.05
CA PRO A 147 6.86 4.59 13.84
C PRO A 147 7.92 4.39 14.93
N GLN A 148 9.20 4.56 14.57
CA GLN A 148 10.32 4.36 15.50
C GLN A 148 10.29 5.29 16.72
N ARG A 149 9.63 6.46 16.58
CA ARG A 149 9.47 7.45 17.66
C ARG A 149 8.40 7.08 18.68
N ALA A 150 7.58 6.06 18.42
CA ALA A 150 6.56 5.62 19.36
C ALA A 150 7.21 4.95 20.58
N ILE A 151 6.81 5.39 21.77
CA ILE A 151 7.33 4.91 23.05
C ILE A 151 6.36 3.85 23.57
N GLY A 152 6.86 2.62 23.78
CA GLY A 152 6.07 1.53 24.33
C GLY A 152 6.60 0.16 23.92
N PRO A 153 6.10 -0.90 24.57
CA PRO A 153 6.43 -2.26 24.21
C PRO A 153 5.88 -2.60 22.82
N ARG A 154 6.73 -3.17 21.97
CA ARG A 154 6.42 -3.49 20.57
C ARG A 154 6.21 -4.99 20.41
N LEU A 155 5.13 -5.35 19.72
CA LEU A 155 4.85 -6.72 19.32
C LEU A 155 5.88 -7.19 18.29
N GLY A 156 6.34 -8.42 18.45
CA GLY A 156 7.18 -9.09 17.45
C GLY A 156 6.40 -9.36 16.16
N ARG A 157 7.10 -9.37 15.02
CA ARG A 157 6.51 -9.64 13.70
C ARG A 157 5.78 -10.99 13.65
N HIS A 158 6.41 -12.04 14.19
CA HIS A 158 5.82 -13.38 14.16
C HIS A 158 4.49 -13.48 14.90
N LEU A 159 4.39 -12.91 16.11
CA LEU A 159 3.14 -12.87 16.87
C LEU A 159 2.07 -12.05 16.13
N TRP A 160 2.47 -10.94 15.51
CA TRP A 160 1.57 -10.12 14.70
C TRP A 160 1.00 -10.89 13.50
N ASP A 161 1.84 -11.64 12.79
CA ASP A 161 1.42 -12.44 11.65
C ASP A 161 0.46 -13.57 12.08
N LEU A 162 0.70 -14.20 13.24
CA LEU A 162 -0.23 -15.18 13.82
C LEU A 162 -1.58 -14.55 14.17
N LEU A 163 -1.59 -13.35 14.77
CA LEU A 163 -2.84 -12.63 15.09
C LEU A 163 -3.63 -12.24 13.82
N LEU A 164 -2.93 -11.91 12.73
CA LEU A 164 -3.55 -11.67 11.43
C LEU A 164 -4.13 -12.94 10.80
N ALA A 165 -3.51 -14.10 11.02
CA ALA A 165 -3.93 -15.37 10.46
C ALA A 165 -5.08 -16.03 11.25
N THR A 166 -5.14 -15.84 12.57
CA THR A 166 -6.27 -16.27 13.41
C THR A 166 -7.56 -15.69 12.85
N GLU A 167 -8.68 -16.43 12.73
CA GLU A 167 -9.95 -15.83 12.29
C GLU A 167 -10.72 -15.19 13.45
N ASP A 168 -10.65 -15.80 14.63
CA ASP A 168 -11.35 -15.39 15.85
C ASP A 168 -10.77 -14.09 16.47
N GLY A 169 -11.55 -13.01 16.38
CA GLY A 169 -11.19 -11.72 16.97
C GLY A 169 -11.20 -11.69 18.51
N ARG A 170 -11.97 -12.57 19.17
CA ARG A 170 -11.98 -12.66 20.64
C ARG A 170 -10.69 -13.29 21.15
N LEU A 171 -10.30 -14.42 20.53
CA LEU A 171 -9.02 -15.07 20.84
C LEU A 171 -7.84 -14.12 20.61
N ALA A 172 -7.85 -13.36 19.50
CA ALA A 172 -6.81 -12.37 19.22
C ALA A 172 -6.71 -11.28 20.33
N ARG A 173 -7.85 -10.77 20.80
CA ARG A 173 -7.90 -9.81 21.91
C ARG A 173 -7.42 -10.42 23.23
N GLU A 174 -7.76 -11.68 23.50
CA GLU A 174 -7.28 -12.39 24.68
C GLU A 174 -5.76 -12.57 24.67
N ILE A 175 -5.20 -12.98 23.54
CA ILE A 175 -3.74 -13.09 23.36
C ILE A 175 -3.07 -11.73 23.60
N LEU A 176 -3.62 -10.64 23.06
CA LEU A 176 -3.09 -9.28 23.28
C LEU A 176 -3.15 -8.88 24.77
N ARG A 177 -4.26 -9.17 25.45
CA ARG A 177 -4.43 -8.92 26.89
C ARG A 177 -3.38 -9.66 27.71
N GLU A 178 -3.21 -10.96 27.47
CA GLU A 178 -2.22 -11.79 28.17
C GLU A 178 -0.79 -11.31 27.89
N THR A 179 -0.48 -11.00 26.62
CA THR A 179 0.84 -10.48 26.23
C THR A 179 1.14 -9.17 26.97
N ALA A 180 0.18 -8.25 27.03
CA ALA A 180 0.35 -6.99 27.75
C ALA A 180 0.55 -7.22 29.26
N SER A 181 -0.12 -8.21 29.84
CA SER A 181 0.05 -8.60 31.24
C SER A 181 1.47 -9.08 31.52
N LEU A 182 1.99 -9.98 30.68
CA LEU A 182 3.35 -10.52 30.79
C LEU A 182 4.41 -9.42 30.65
N VAL A 183 4.25 -8.50 29.69
CA VAL A 183 5.17 -7.38 29.50
C VAL A 183 5.19 -6.45 30.71
N ARG A 184 4.02 -6.16 31.31
CA ARG A 184 3.94 -5.35 32.55
C ARG A 184 4.60 -6.06 33.72
N ALA A 185 4.38 -7.36 33.89
CA ALA A 185 5.02 -8.14 34.94
C ALA A 185 6.55 -8.16 34.79
N ALA A 186 7.05 -8.34 33.57
CA ALA A 186 8.49 -8.30 33.27
C ALA A 186 9.10 -6.90 33.48
N GLY A 187 8.40 -5.84 33.09
CA GLY A 187 8.82 -4.45 33.32
C GLY A 187 8.84 -4.05 34.80
N GLY A 188 7.99 -4.67 35.62
CA GLY A 188 7.96 -4.49 37.08
C GLY A 188 9.08 -5.26 37.82
N ALA A 189 9.43 -6.45 37.32
CA ALA A 189 10.47 -7.30 37.92
C ALA A 189 11.90 -6.70 37.86
N GLY A 190 12.12 -5.66 37.05
CA GLY A 190 13.39 -4.94 36.97
C GLY A 190 13.64 -3.93 38.11
N ARG A 191 12.65 -3.66 38.98
CA ARG A 191 12.85 -2.86 40.20
C ARG A 191 13.03 -3.81 41.39
N LEU A 192 14.27 -4.29 41.59
CA LEU A 192 14.66 -4.88 42.87
C LEU A 192 14.40 -3.86 44.00
N PRO A 193 13.92 -4.29 45.18
CA PRO A 193 13.69 -3.40 46.30
C PRO A 193 15.00 -2.67 46.68
N ALA A 194 14.87 -1.39 47.01
CA ALA A 194 15.99 -0.50 47.36
C ALA A 194 16.88 -0.99 48.53
N SER A 195 16.47 -2.06 49.22
CA SER A 195 17.21 -2.67 50.33
C SER A 195 18.43 -3.51 49.92
N MET A 196 18.72 -3.70 48.63
CA MET A 196 19.92 -4.44 48.18
C MET A 196 20.98 -3.57 47.44
N GLN A 197 20.83 -2.25 47.36
CA GLN A 197 21.78 -1.34 46.66
C GLN A 197 22.88 -0.72 47.55
N ALA A 198 23.28 -1.38 48.63
CA ALA A 198 24.40 -0.94 49.47
C ALA A 198 25.57 -1.94 49.41
N GLY A 199 26.14 -2.13 48.22
CA GLY A 199 27.50 -2.63 48.06
C GLY A 199 28.45 -1.45 47.82
N PRO A 200 29.70 -1.48 48.32
CA PRO A 200 30.65 -0.38 48.12
C PRO A 200 30.91 -0.12 46.62
N PRO A 201 31.15 1.14 46.22
CA PRO A 201 31.27 1.50 44.82
C PRO A 201 32.51 0.85 44.20
N ILE A 202 32.29 -0.03 43.22
CA ILE A 202 33.35 -0.50 42.32
C ILE A 202 33.52 0.58 41.26
N GLU A 203 34.66 1.26 41.25
CA GLU A 203 35.01 2.22 40.21
C GLU A 203 35.04 1.53 38.84
N PRO A 204 34.33 2.05 37.82
CA PRO A 204 34.42 1.51 36.47
C PRO A 204 35.78 1.85 35.84
N PRO A 205 36.41 0.92 35.12
CA PRO A 205 37.64 1.23 34.38
C PRO A 205 37.36 2.28 33.32
N SER A 206 38.24 3.27 33.26
CA SER A 206 38.31 4.33 32.25
C SER A 206 38.34 3.75 30.83
N ALA A 207 37.17 3.63 30.20
CA ALA A 207 37.03 3.37 28.78
C ALA A 207 37.19 4.69 28.03
N ARG A 208 38.42 4.97 27.57
CA ARG A 208 38.65 5.95 26.51
C ARG A 208 37.94 5.46 25.25
N ASP A 209 36.81 6.07 24.93
CA ASP A 209 36.11 5.89 23.66
C ASP A 209 36.88 6.61 22.53
N PRO A 210 37.46 5.89 21.54
CA PRO A 210 38.20 6.50 20.44
C PRO A 210 37.29 7.13 19.38
N LEU A 211 35.97 7.17 19.56
CA LEU A 211 35.02 7.70 18.57
C LEU A 211 34.34 9.02 18.98
N ARG A 212 35.04 9.88 19.76
CA ARG A 212 34.66 11.30 19.87
C ARG A 212 34.78 11.97 18.49
N ARG A 213 33.63 12.03 17.82
CA ARG A 213 33.37 12.62 16.51
C ARG A 213 33.88 14.06 16.42
N THR A 214 34.57 14.35 15.32
CA THR A 214 34.80 15.70 14.80
C THR A 214 33.47 16.37 14.41
N PRO A 215 33.33 17.70 14.54
CA PRO A 215 32.16 18.41 14.07
C PRO A 215 32.26 18.56 12.54
N GLY A 216 31.40 17.86 11.81
CA GLY A 216 31.29 17.96 10.36
C GLY A 216 29.92 17.47 9.87
N ASP A 217 29.40 18.08 8.81
CA ASP A 217 28.10 17.75 8.21
C ASP A 217 28.13 16.33 7.62
N PRO A 218 27.40 15.37 8.21
CA PRO A 218 27.45 13.95 7.81
C PRO A 218 26.92 13.73 6.39
N THR A 219 26.16 14.68 5.84
CA THR A 219 25.58 14.59 4.50
C THR A 219 26.65 14.75 3.42
N ALA A 220 27.57 15.69 3.60
CA ALA A 220 28.63 15.98 2.64
C ALA A 220 29.72 14.90 2.60
N GLU A 221 29.87 14.13 3.69
CA GLU A 221 30.82 13.03 3.79
C GLU A 221 30.26 11.75 3.13
N PHE A 222 28.97 11.47 3.34
CA PHE A 222 28.28 10.35 2.67
C PHE A 222 28.28 10.51 1.15
N VAL A 223 27.99 11.71 0.64
CA VAL A 223 28.00 11.99 -0.81
C VAL A 223 29.40 11.79 -1.41
N ARG A 224 30.46 12.18 -0.70
CA ARG A 224 31.84 11.95 -1.16
C ARG A 224 32.26 10.49 -1.15
N ALA A 225 31.79 9.71 -0.18
CA ALA A 225 32.09 8.28 -0.08
C ALA A 225 31.44 7.48 -1.22
N VAL A 226 30.24 7.86 -1.65
CA VAL A 226 29.50 7.20 -2.74
C VAL A 226 30.09 7.54 -4.12
N LEU A 227 30.63 8.75 -4.31
CA LEU A 227 31.18 9.21 -5.60
C LEU A 227 32.63 8.79 -5.88
N ARG A 228 33.27 8.02 -4.98
CA ARG A 228 34.65 7.50 -5.16
C ARG A 228 34.71 6.00 -5.50
N ARG A 229 33.58 5.37 -5.85
CA ARG A 229 33.53 4.05 -6.50
C ARG A 229 33.15 4.22 -7.96
#